data_AF-A0A8B6C2S2-F1
#
_entry.id   AF-A0A8B6C2S2-F1
#
_cell.length_a   1.000
_cell.length_b   1.000
_cell.length_c   1.000
_cell.angle_alpha   90.00
_cell.angle_beta   90.00
_cell.angle_gamma   90.00
#
_symmetry.space_group_name_H-M   'P 1'
#
loop_
_entity.id
_entity.type
_entity.pdbx_description
1 polymer ?
#
loop_
_entity_poly.entity_id
_entity_poly.type
_entity_poly.pdbx_seq_one_letter_code
_entity_poly.pdbx_strand_id
1 'polypeptide(L)'
;MSPKLSDTILNSSLDSNVCSNIDFSRNAFTDRFRISTFKSQLNSLQTLIYEGNLFTSIPLRLDNFEYLSVLNIRNNKIAYLTTKEINAIEVLFRKSNRTMTVLLDGNPLVCTCASLDFVEWLFTTKVKLDSNGSYSCVENDGNITTTNAVYNQLRIKKIRCITTVWVIFSATLFGVLLLFILVGYRYKLHVQYFCLFIGIANPLFQKSKVEALEYDAYVAYCDGDYRWVYGPLRIFLAERRNYKLLSLHEMIRLQSLFIT
;
A
#
# COMPACT_ATOMS: atom_id res chain seq x y z
N MET A 1 3.69 -39.01 -6.24
CA MET A 1 5.02 -39.62 -6.43
C MET A 1 5.67 -38.87 -7.57
N SER A 2 6.42 -37.82 -7.24
CA SER A 2 7.12 -36.97 -8.21
C SER A 2 8.20 -37.80 -8.92
N PRO A 3 8.31 -37.73 -10.25
CA PRO A 3 9.43 -38.37 -10.93
C PRO A 3 10.68 -37.62 -10.46
N LYS A 4 11.50 -38.29 -9.64
CA LYS A 4 12.88 -37.86 -9.43
C LYS A 4 13.48 -37.72 -10.83
N LEU A 5 14.00 -36.52 -11.12
CA LEU A 5 14.88 -36.27 -12.25
C LEU A 5 16.10 -37.18 -12.06
N SER A 6 15.97 -38.44 -12.48
CA SER A 6 17.05 -39.40 -12.47
C SER A 6 18.06 -38.90 -13.47
N ASP A 7 19.33 -38.89 -13.08
CA ASP A 7 20.50 -38.48 -13.86
C ASP A 7 20.69 -39.26 -15.20
N THR A 8 19.67 -40.00 -15.62
CA THR A 8 19.64 -40.93 -16.75
C THR A 8 19.35 -40.26 -18.10
N ILE A 9 18.80 -39.04 -18.14
CA ILE A 9 18.56 -38.33 -19.43
C ILE A 9 19.81 -37.55 -19.90
N LEU A 10 20.83 -37.38 -19.04
CA LEU A 10 22.04 -36.59 -19.36
C LEU A 10 23.20 -37.41 -19.94
N ASN A 11 23.04 -38.72 -20.16
CA ASN A 11 24.13 -39.61 -20.59
C ASN A 11 24.06 -40.10 -22.05
N SER A 12 23.23 -39.51 -22.92
CA SER A 12 23.38 -39.72 -24.36
C SER A 12 24.32 -38.64 -24.93
N SER A 13 25.56 -39.06 -25.21
CA SER A 13 26.63 -38.35 -25.93
C SER A 13 27.31 -37.16 -25.24
N LEU A 14 28.04 -37.44 -24.15
CA LEU A 14 29.14 -36.60 -23.70
C LEU A 14 30.41 -37.01 -24.45
N ASP A 15 30.56 -36.49 -25.68
CA ASP A 15 31.87 -36.27 -26.29
C ASP A 15 31.81 -35.06 -27.26
N SER A 16 32.74 -34.12 -27.02
CA SER A 16 33.22 -33.00 -27.86
C SER A 16 32.32 -31.86 -28.36
N ASN A 17 31.00 -31.79 -28.11
CA ASN A 17 30.19 -30.65 -28.57
C ASN A 17 29.45 -29.94 -27.44
N VAL A 18 29.81 -28.69 -27.15
CA VAL A 18 29.12 -27.86 -26.18
C VAL A 18 27.66 -27.66 -26.65
N CYS A 19 26.71 -28.26 -25.94
CA CYS A 19 25.30 -28.27 -26.31
C CYS A 19 24.73 -26.84 -26.36
N SER A 20 24.31 -26.41 -27.56
CA SER A 20 23.71 -25.09 -27.81
C SER A 20 22.17 -25.12 -27.78
N ASN A 21 21.56 -26.30 -27.89
CA ASN A 21 20.12 -26.47 -27.93
C ASN A 21 19.71 -27.56 -26.94
N ILE A 22 18.90 -27.22 -25.94
CA ILE A 22 18.37 -28.18 -24.98
C ILE A 22 16.85 -28.27 -25.14
N ASP A 23 16.35 -29.50 -25.23
CA ASP A 23 14.93 -29.81 -25.37
C ASP A 23 14.41 -30.65 -24.19
N PHE A 24 13.49 -30.09 -23.43
CA PHE A 24 12.73 -30.74 -22.35
C PHE A 24 11.24 -30.84 -22.68
N SER A 25 10.86 -30.70 -23.94
CA SER A 25 9.46 -30.63 -24.35
C SER A 25 8.69 -31.91 -24.06
N ARG A 26 7.35 -31.78 -23.97
CA ARG A 26 6.39 -32.89 -23.86
C ARG A 26 6.67 -33.83 -22.69
N ASN A 27 7.03 -33.22 -21.56
CA ASN A 27 7.16 -33.91 -20.28
C ASN A 27 6.04 -33.47 -19.34
N ALA A 28 6.07 -33.95 -18.09
CA ALA A 28 5.13 -33.56 -17.05
C ALA A 28 5.81 -32.73 -15.95
N PHE A 29 6.82 -31.93 -16.31
CA PHE A 29 7.55 -31.16 -15.31
C PHE A 29 6.71 -30.01 -14.76
N THR A 30 6.72 -29.89 -13.43
CA THR A 30 6.09 -28.81 -12.66
C THR A 30 7.12 -27.94 -11.95
N ASP A 31 8.27 -28.53 -11.60
CA ASP A 31 9.23 -27.96 -10.65
C ASP A 31 10.28 -27.09 -11.33
N ARG A 32 10.81 -26.12 -10.60
CA ARG A 32 11.92 -25.29 -11.09
C ARG A 32 13.21 -26.11 -11.18
N PHE A 33 13.98 -25.91 -12.25
CA PHE A 33 15.32 -26.44 -12.39
C PHE A 33 16.34 -25.61 -11.59
N ARG A 34 17.33 -26.30 -11.02
CA ARG A 34 18.48 -25.64 -10.40
C ARG A 34 19.43 -25.14 -11.47
N ILE A 35 20.02 -23.95 -11.27
CA ILE A 35 21.00 -23.40 -12.21
C ILE A 35 22.25 -24.30 -12.36
N SER A 36 22.59 -25.06 -11.31
CA SER A 36 23.69 -26.02 -11.34
C SER A 36 23.52 -27.09 -12.42
N THR A 37 22.28 -27.40 -12.82
CA THR A 37 21.96 -28.34 -13.90
C THR A 37 22.47 -27.84 -15.26
N PHE A 38 22.65 -26.52 -15.43
CA PHE A 38 23.06 -25.87 -16.68
C PHE A 38 24.48 -25.30 -16.63
N LYS A 39 25.30 -25.66 -15.63
CA LYS A 39 26.60 -25.02 -15.36
C LYS A 39 27.53 -25.05 -16.58
N SER A 40 27.55 -26.14 -17.34
CA SER A 40 28.36 -26.30 -18.56
C SER A 40 27.83 -25.52 -19.78
N GLN A 41 26.57 -25.07 -19.75
CA GLN A 41 25.88 -24.49 -20.91
C GLN A 41 25.59 -22.99 -20.76
N LEU A 42 25.95 -22.37 -19.63
CA LEU A 42 25.71 -20.93 -19.39
C LEU A 42 26.28 -20.03 -20.51
N ASN A 43 27.41 -20.44 -21.08
CA ASN A 43 28.13 -19.70 -22.12
C ASN A 43 27.96 -20.29 -23.54
N SER A 44 26.98 -21.16 -23.76
CA SER A 44 26.79 -21.81 -25.07
C SER A 44 25.35 -22.00 -25.48
N LEU A 45 24.43 -22.07 -24.51
CA LEU A 45 23.03 -22.33 -24.76
C LEU A 45 22.42 -21.17 -25.54
N GLN A 46 21.85 -21.49 -26.70
CA GLN A 46 21.15 -20.56 -27.59
C GLN A 46 19.65 -20.84 -27.60
N THR A 47 19.26 -22.12 -27.54
CA THR A 47 17.85 -22.54 -27.57
C THR A 47 17.50 -23.37 -26.35
N LEU A 48 16.38 -23.02 -25.72
CA LEU A 48 15.82 -23.76 -24.60
C LEU A 48 14.34 -24.04 -24.85
N ILE A 49 13.98 -25.32 -24.94
CA ILE A 49 12.62 -25.77 -25.24
C ILE A 49 12.02 -26.43 -24.01
N TYR A 50 10.95 -25.83 -23.50
CA TYR A 50 10.12 -26.30 -22.38
C TYR A 50 8.67 -26.59 -22.81
N GLU A 51 8.40 -26.60 -24.11
CA GLU A 51 7.06 -26.77 -24.67
C GLU A 51 6.32 -27.99 -24.11
N GLY A 52 5.02 -27.88 -23.83
CA GLY A 52 4.21 -29.05 -23.50
C GLY A 52 4.54 -29.66 -22.14
N ASN A 53 4.80 -28.82 -21.13
CA ASN A 53 4.99 -29.21 -19.74
C ASN A 53 3.85 -28.65 -18.87
N LEU A 54 4.02 -28.66 -17.54
CA LEU A 54 3.04 -28.17 -16.57
C LEU A 54 3.55 -26.95 -15.79
N PHE A 55 4.46 -26.17 -16.38
CA PHE A 55 5.05 -25.01 -15.71
C PHE A 55 4.04 -23.86 -15.59
N THR A 56 3.97 -23.27 -14.39
CA THR A 56 3.15 -22.06 -14.14
C THR A 56 3.97 -20.76 -14.24
N SER A 57 5.29 -20.88 -14.35
CA SER A 57 6.26 -19.79 -14.46
C SER A 57 7.53 -20.31 -15.14
N ILE A 58 8.45 -19.44 -15.56
CA ILE A 58 9.71 -19.89 -16.16
C ILE A 58 10.50 -20.70 -15.13
N PRO A 59 10.84 -21.97 -15.41
CA PRO A 59 11.35 -22.89 -14.40
C PRO A 59 12.83 -22.65 -14.06
N LEU A 60 13.44 -21.56 -14.56
CA LEU A 60 14.86 -21.28 -14.41
C LEU A 60 15.12 -19.77 -14.40
N ARG A 61 16.17 -19.35 -13.69
CA ARG A 61 16.66 -17.97 -13.77
C ARG A 61 17.47 -17.78 -15.05
N LEU A 62 16.96 -16.94 -15.95
CA LEU A 62 17.53 -16.74 -17.28
C LEU A 62 18.73 -15.78 -17.32
N ASP A 63 18.90 -14.95 -16.29
CA ASP A 63 19.91 -13.87 -16.23
C ASP A 63 21.37 -14.34 -16.48
N ASN A 64 21.65 -15.62 -16.18
CA ASN A 64 22.99 -16.20 -16.20
C ASN A 64 23.44 -16.71 -17.57
N PHE A 65 22.53 -16.81 -18.54
CA PHE A 65 22.89 -17.24 -19.88
C PHE A 65 23.47 -16.07 -20.68
N GLU A 66 24.51 -16.34 -21.46
CA GLU A 66 25.18 -15.32 -22.26
C GLU A 66 24.60 -15.22 -23.68
N TYR A 67 24.24 -16.37 -24.27
CA TYR A 67 23.85 -16.45 -25.68
C TYR A 67 22.43 -16.95 -25.91
N LEU A 68 21.63 -17.11 -24.86
CA LEU A 68 20.26 -17.61 -25.01
C LEU A 68 19.43 -16.62 -25.83
N SER A 69 18.91 -17.09 -26.96
CA SER A 69 18.18 -16.30 -27.94
C SER A 69 16.82 -16.90 -28.29
N VAL A 70 16.54 -18.14 -27.94
CA VAL A 70 15.24 -18.78 -28.17
C VAL A 70 14.75 -19.45 -26.89
N LEU A 71 13.59 -19.02 -26.41
CA LEU A 71 12.87 -19.64 -25.30
C LEU A 71 11.50 -20.11 -25.77
N ASN A 72 11.31 -21.43 -25.84
CA ASN A 72 10.01 -22.02 -26.15
C ASN A 72 9.32 -22.51 -24.86
N ILE A 73 8.27 -21.82 -24.45
CA ILE A 73 7.45 -22.13 -23.26
C ILE A 73 6.00 -22.39 -23.64
N ARG A 74 5.72 -22.74 -24.90
CA ARG A 74 4.37 -23.05 -25.39
C ARG A 74 3.71 -24.18 -24.61
N ASN A 75 2.39 -24.23 -24.66
CA ASN A 75 1.61 -25.37 -24.15
C ASN A 75 1.95 -25.73 -22.69
N ASN A 76 2.05 -24.72 -21.83
CA ASN A 76 2.29 -24.85 -20.39
C ASN A 76 1.06 -24.33 -19.60
N LYS A 77 1.23 -24.05 -18.30
CA LYS A 77 0.19 -23.51 -17.41
C LYS A 77 0.52 -22.09 -16.94
N ILE A 78 1.24 -21.33 -17.76
CA ILE A 78 1.65 -19.95 -17.43
C ILE A 78 0.44 -19.03 -17.54
N ALA A 79 0.14 -18.31 -16.46
CA ALA A 79 -0.94 -17.31 -16.45
C ALA A 79 -0.46 -15.93 -16.92
N TYR A 80 0.75 -15.54 -16.54
CA TYR A 80 1.43 -14.33 -16.97
C TYR A 80 2.91 -14.43 -16.60
N LEU A 81 3.78 -13.64 -17.25
CA LEU A 81 5.17 -13.51 -16.84
C LEU A 81 5.31 -12.42 -15.77
N THR A 82 6.04 -12.70 -14.70
CA THR A 82 6.33 -11.72 -13.67
C THR A 82 7.30 -10.65 -14.17
N THR A 83 7.33 -9.49 -13.53
CA THR A 83 8.29 -8.41 -13.84
C THR A 83 9.74 -8.91 -13.80
N LYS A 84 10.07 -9.85 -12.91
CA LYS A 84 11.41 -10.45 -12.82
C LYS A 84 11.75 -11.27 -14.06
N GLU A 85 10.82 -12.07 -14.55
CA GLU A 85 10.98 -12.90 -15.74
C GLU A 85 11.05 -12.04 -17.01
N ILE A 86 10.19 -11.04 -17.12
CA ILE A 86 10.22 -10.03 -18.19
C ILE A 86 11.59 -9.35 -18.23
N ASN A 87 12.08 -8.86 -17.08
CA ASN A 87 13.38 -8.19 -17.01
C ASN A 87 14.53 -9.13 -17.40
N ALA A 88 14.46 -10.41 -17.01
CA ALA A 88 15.46 -11.40 -17.39
C ALA A 88 15.48 -11.64 -18.91
N ILE A 89 14.31 -11.72 -19.54
CA ILE A 89 14.18 -11.82 -21.00
C ILE A 89 14.74 -10.55 -21.68
N GLU A 90 14.46 -9.36 -21.15
CA GLU A 90 14.99 -8.10 -21.69
C GLU A 90 16.52 -7.99 -21.54
N VAL A 91 17.10 -8.54 -20.46
CA VAL A 91 18.56 -8.68 -20.31
C VAL A 91 19.11 -9.58 -21.41
N LEU A 92 18.51 -10.76 -21.63
CA LEU A 92 18.93 -11.67 -22.68
C LEU A 92 18.79 -11.06 -24.08
N PHE A 93 17.72 -10.31 -24.35
CA PHE A 93 17.55 -9.58 -25.60
C PHE A 93 18.70 -8.62 -25.89
N ARG A 94 19.23 -7.94 -24.86
CA ARG A 94 20.42 -7.08 -25.01
C ARG A 94 21.68 -7.90 -25.27
N LYS A 95 21.86 -9.04 -24.60
CA LYS A 95 23.04 -9.91 -24.77
C LYS A 95 23.05 -10.64 -26.12
N SER A 96 21.90 -11.08 -26.62
CA SER A 96 21.76 -11.86 -27.85
C SER A 96 21.72 -11.00 -29.12
N ASN A 97 22.35 -9.82 -29.11
CA ASN A 97 22.33 -8.87 -30.22
C ASN A 97 20.91 -8.58 -30.75
N ARG A 98 19.91 -8.51 -29.86
CA ARG A 98 18.51 -8.23 -30.19
C ARG A 98 17.81 -9.31 -31.03
N THR A 99 18.24 -10.57 -30.91
CA THR A 99 17.64 -11.71 -31.64
C THR A 99 16.72 -12.57 -30.79
N MET A 100 16.48 -12.19 -29.52
CA MET A 100 15.66 -12.97 -28.59
C MET A 100 14.25 -13.22 -29.14
N THR A 101 13.85 -14.49 -29.12
CA THR A 101 12.54 -14.99 -29.50
C THR A 101 11.93 -15.74 -28.32
N VAL A 102 10.69 -15.40 -27.97
CA VAL A 102 9.91 -16.08 -26.93
C VAL A 102 8.64 -16.64 -27.54
N LEU A 103 8.43 -17.94 -27.36
CA LEU A 103 7.24 -18.65 -27.84
C LEU A 103 6.36 -19.00 -26.65
N LEU A 104 5.17 -18.41 -26.58
CA LEU A 104 4.27 -18.46 -25.42
C LEU A 104 2.90 -19.06 -25.73
N ASP A 105 2.58 -19.31 -27.00
CA ASP A 105 1.26 -19.79 -27.41
C ASP A 105 0.80 -21.07 -26.70
N GLY A 106 -0.51 -21.24 -26.54
CA GLY A 106 -1.09 -22.40 -25.85
C GLY A 106 -1.00 -22.38 -24.32
N ASN A 107 -0.66 -21.24 -23.72
CA ASN A 107 -0.74 -21.03 -22.27
C ASN A 107 -2.09 -20.41 -21.84
N PRO A 108 -2.64 -20.78 -20.67
CA PRO A 108 -3.89 -20.22 -20.15
C PRO A 108 -3.65 -18.84 -19.52
N LEU A 109 -3.36 -17.84 -20.36
CA LEU A 109 -3.05 -16.50 -19.89
C LEU A 109 -4.24 -15.85 -19.17
N VAL A 110 -3.93 -15.01 -18.20
CA VAL A 110 -4.91 -14.31 -17.37
C VAL A 110 -4.71 -12.81 -17.54
N CYS A 111 -5.79 -12.05 -17.73
CA CYS A 111 -5.81 -10.60 -17.95
C CYS A 111 -6.54 -9.90 -16.79
N THR A 112 -5.87 -9.81 -15.65
CA THR A 112 -6.40 -9.22 -14.42
C THR A 112 -5.47 -8.09 -13.95
N CYS A 113 -5.81 -7.44 -12.84
CA CYS A 113 -4.99 -6.36 -12.30
C CYS A 113 -3.52 -6.78 -12.03
N ALA A 114 -3.27 -8.05 -11.73
CA ALA A 114 -1.93 -8.57 -11.45
C ALA A 114 -1.06 -8.78 -12.70
N SER A 115 -1.67 -8.88 -13.89
CA SER A 115 -0.98 -9.20 -15.15
C SER A 115 -0.95 -8.05 -16.16
N LEU A 116 -1.48 -6.87 -15.80
CA LEU A 116 -1.53 -5.73 -16.73
C LEU A 116 -0.15 -5.27 -17.20
N ASP A 117 0.89 -5.37 -16.36
CA ASP A 117 2.25 -5.01 -16.77
C ASP A 117 2.83 -6.03 -17.76
N PHE A 118 2.46 -7.30 -17.63
CA PHE A 118 2.79 -8.32 -18.62
C PHE A 118 2.06 -8.07 -19.94
N VAL A 119 0.78 -7.72 -19.91
CA VAL A 119 0.02 -7.35 -21.11
C VAL A 119 0.65 -6.14 -21.79
N GLU A 120 1.03 -5.10 -21.04
CA GLU A 120 1.76 -3.95 -21.59
C GLU A 120 3.08 -4.34 -22.25
N TRP A 121 3.85 -5.21 -21.60
CA TRP A 121 5.12 -5.71 -22.14
C TRP A 121 4.96 -6.42 -23.48
N LEU A 122 3.91 -7.24 -23.67
CA LEU A 122 3.65 -7.95 -24.93
C LEU A 122 3.57 -7.02 -26.16
N PHE A 123 3.09 -5.79 -25.98
CA PHE A 123 2.93 -4.81 -27.06
C PHE A 123 4.03 -3.75 -27.12
N THR A 124 4.87 -3.65 -26.10
CA THR A 124 5.93 -2.64 -26.00
C THR A 124 7.33 -3.23 -26.18
N THR A 125 7.48 -4.54 -26.01
CA THR A 125 8.76 -5.23 -26.19
C THR A 125 9.21 -5.26 -27.65
N LYS A 126 10.53 -5.35 -27.84
CA LYS A 126 11.18 -5.59 -29.13
C LYS A 126 11.59 -7.05 -29.32
N VAL A 127 11.37 -7.88 -28.30
CA VAL A 127 11.57 -9.33 -28.35
C VAL A 127 10.61 -9.91 -29.39
N LYS A 128 11.08 -10.87 -30.19
CA LYS A 128 10.23 -11.53 -31.17
C LYS A 128 9.27 -12.48 -30.45
N LEU A 129 7.98 -12.23 -30.57
CA LEU A 129 6.93 -13.07 -29.99
C LEU A 129 6.29 -13.94 -31.08
N ASP A 130 5.76 -15.10 -30.70
CA ASP A 130 4.84 -15.84 -31.55
C ASP A 130 3.43 -15.22 -31.55
N SER A 131 2.53 -15.76 -32.38
CA SER A 131 1.14 -15.28 -32.52
C SER A 131 1.03 -13.76 -32.75
N ASN A 132 2.07 -13.16 -33.33
CA ASN A 132 2.20 -11.71 -33.53
C ASN A 132 2.00 -10.88 -32.24
N GLY A 133 2.33 -11.45 -31.08
CA GLY A 133 2.19 -10.79 -29.76
C GLY A 133 0.76 -10.71 -29.20
N SER A 134 -0.23 -11.22 -29.92
CA SER A 134 -1.64 -11.22 -29.48
C SER A 134 -2.09 -12.61 -29.08
N TYR A 135 -2.51 -12.76 -27.83
CA TYR A 135 -2.88 -14.06 -27.24
C TYR A 135 -4.29 -14.01 -26.65
N SER A 136 -4.91 -15.18 -26.48
CA SER A 136 -6.17 -15.30 -25.72
C SER A 136 -5.87 -15.27 -24.22
N CYS A 137 -6.71 -14.57 -23.45
CA CYS A 137 -6.59 -14.53 -21.99
C CYS A 137 -7.95 -14.44 -21.31
N VAL A 138 -8.00 -14.83 -20.04
CA VAL A 138 -9.22 -14.86 -19.23
C VAL A 138 -9.25 -13.67 -18.27
N GLU A 139 -10.37 -12.94 -18.21
CA GLU A 139 -10.61 -11.86 -17.25
C GLU A 139 -11.15 -12.38 -15.90
N ASN A 140 -11.30 -11.49 -14.90
CA ASN A 140 -11.79 -11.85 -13.55
C ASN A 140 -13.21 -12.47 -13.55
N ASP A 141 -14.02 -12.19 -14.56
CA ASP A 141 -15.38 -12.70 -14.73
C ASP A 141 -15.42 -14.06 -15.44
N GLY A 142 -14.26 -14.62 -15.79
CA GLY A 142 -14.15 -15.86 -16.56
C GLY A 142 -14.37 -15.66 -18.06
N ASN A 143 -14.62 -14.42 -18.52
CA ASN A 143 -14.78 -14.14 -19.94
C ASN A 143 -13.43 -14.26 -20.67
N ILE A 144 -13.46 -14.86 -21.86
CA ILE A 144 -12.28 -15.01 -22.70
C ILE A 144 -12.19 -13.81 -23.64
N THR A 145 -11.06 -13.14 -23.61
CA THR A 145 -10.74 -11.98 -24.44
C THR A 145 -9.35 -12.13 -25.05
N THR A 146 -8.89 -11.12 -25.77
CA THR A 146 -7.53 -11.06 -26.31
C THR A 146 -6.69 -10.03 -25.58
N THR A 147 -5.39 -10.28 -25.47
CA THR A 147 -4.44 -9.33 -24.88
C THR A 147 -4.45 -8.00 -25.61
N ASN A 148 -4.69 -7.98 -26.93
CA ASN A 148 -4.82 -6.75 -27.73
C ASN A 148 -6.04 -5.92 -27.30
N ALA A 149 -7.20 -6.54 -27.12
CA ALA A 149 -8.39 -5.84 -26.65
C ALA A 149 -8.18 -5.23 -25.26
N VAL A 150 -7.50 -5.96 -24.37
CA VAL A 150 -7.15 -5.47 -23.03
C VAL A 150 -6.12 -4.33 -23.10
N TYR A 151 -5.11 -4.44 -23.96
CA TYR A 151 -4.09 -3.42 -24.16
C TYR A 151 -4.67 -2.09 -24.66
N ASN A 152 -5.63 -2.14 -25.60
CA ASN A 152 -6.32 -0.94 -26.08
C ASN A 152 -7.07 -0.18 -24.96
N GLN A 153 -7.46 -0.88 -23.89
CA GLN A 153 -8.11 -0.31 -22.72
C GLN A 153 -7.19 -0.31 -21.47
N LEU A 154 -5.88 -0.47 -21.65
CA LEU A 154 -4.93 -0.68 -20.55
C LEU A 154 -4.99 0.44 -19.51
N ARG A 155 -5.05 1.71 -19.95
CA ARG A 155 -5.14 2.88 -19.06
C ARG A 155 -6.36 2.82 -18.16
N ILE A 156 -7.53 2.50 -18.72
CA ILE A 156 -8.80 2.42 -17.99
C ILE A 156 -8.74 1.25 -17.00
N LYS A 157 -8.23 0.09 -17.42
CA LYS A 157 -8.07 -1.09 -16.55
C LYS A 157 -7.10 -0.79 -15.40
N LYS A 158 -5.94 -0.16 -15.64
CA LYS A 158 -4.99 0.25 -14.60
C LYS A 158 -5.62 1.21 -13.58
N ILE A 159 -6.33 2.24 -14.05
CA ILE A 159 -7.04 3.17 -13.17
C ILE A 159 -8.05 2.44 -12.29
N ARG A 160 -8.87 1.54 -12.86
CA ARG A 160 -9.88 0.77 -12.11
C ARG A 160 -9.25 -0.09 -11.00
N CYS A 161 -8.08 -0.67 -11.25
CA CYS A 161 -7.35 -1.45 -10.24
C CYS A 161 -6.86 -0.57 -9.08
N ILE A 162 -6.36 0.63 -9.40
CA ILE A 162 -5.88 1.59 -8.40
C ILE A 162 -7.06 2.14 -7.58
N THR A 163 -8.12 2.62 -8.24
CA THR A 163 -9.25 3.27 -7.57
C THR A 163 -9.96 2.33 -6.59
N THR A 164 -10.07 1.04 -6.91
CA THR A 164 -10.68 0.05 -6.00
C THR A 164 -9.98 0.01 -4.65
N VAL A 165 -8.65 0.09 -4.61
CA VAL A 165 -7.86 0.09 -3.37
C VAL A 165 -8.05 1.40 -2.59
N TRP A 166 -7.99 2.53 -3.27
CA TRP A 166 -8.12 3.85 -2.63
C TRP A 166 -9.53 4.12 -2.10
N VAL A 167 -10.57 3.63 -2.77
CA VAL A 167 -11.97 3.74 -2.31
C VAL A 167 -12.17 2.96 -1.00
N ILE A 168 -11.59 1.76 -0.88
CA ILE A 168 -11.65 1.00 0.37
C ILE A 168 -10.92 1.76 1.49
N PHE A 169 -9.73 2.29 1.20
CA PHE A 169 -8.96 3.06 2.17
C PHE A 169 -9.68 4.33 2.62
N SER A 170 -10.28 5.09 1.70
CA SER A 170 -11.02 6.32 2.06
C SER A 170 -12.28 6.02 2.86
N ALA A 171 -13.03 4.97 2.52
CA ALA A 171 -14.23 4.56 3.25
C ALA A 171 -13.90 4.12 4.69
N THR A 172 -12.83 3.35 4.87
CA THR A 172 -12.39 2.93 6.22
C THR A 172 -11.92 4.10 7.08
N LEU A 173 -11.12 5.02 6.52
CA LEU A 173 -10.68 6.22 7.22
C LEU A 173 -11.85 7.11 7.63
N PHE A 174 -12.82 7.31 6.73
CA PHE A 174 -14.02 8.09 7.03
C PHE A 174 -14.85 7.44 8.16
N GLY A 175 -15.03 6.12 8.14
CA GLY A 175 -15.70 5.40 9.21
C GLY A 175 -15.02 5.56 10.57
N VAL A 176 -13.68 5.48 10.60
CA VAL A 176 -12.89 5.70 11.83
C VAL A 176 -13.03 7.14 12.33
N LEU A 177 -12.99 8.13 11.44
CA LEU A 177 -13.17 9.53 11.80
C LEU A 177 -14.57 9.81 12.37
N LEU A 178 -15.61 9.22 11.80
CA LEU A 178 -16.97 9.29 12.36
C LEU A 178 -17.05 8.66 13.76
N LEU A 179 -16.39 7.53 14.00
CA LEU A 179 -16.34 6.92 15.33
C LEU A 179 -15.64 7.84 16.34
N PHE A 180 -14.53 8.47 15.97
CA PHE A 180 -13.87 9.46 16.82
C PHE A 180 -14.75 10.66 17.14
N ILE A 181 -15.51 11.17 16.16
CA ILE A 181 -16.46 12.26 16.39
C ILE A 181 -17.59 11.83 17.33
N LEU A 182 -18.15 10.63 17.15
CA LEU A 182 -19.23 10.11 18.01
C LEU A 182 -18.75 9.89 19.45
N VAL A 183 -17.57 9.30 19.62
CA VAL A 183 -16.91 9.14 20.92
C VAL A 183 -16.64 10.52 21.53
N GLY A 184 -16.06 11.44 20.77
CA GLY A 184 -15.81 12.82 21.20
C GLY A 184 -17.09 13.55 21.62
N TYR A 185 -18.21 13.35 20.92
CA TYR A 185 -19.50 13.91 21.29
C TYR A 185 -20.05 13.28 22.58
N ARG A 186 -19.96 11.95 22.73
CA ARG A 186 -20.38 11.26 23.96
C ARG A 186 -19.57 11.73 25.18
N TYR A 187 -18.27 11.89 25.00
CA TYR A 187 -17.36 12.31 26.07
C TYR A 187 -17.14 13.83 26.09
N LYS A 188 -17.93 14.63 25.37
CA LYS A 188 -17.76 16.10 25.26
C LYS A 188 -17.62 16.76 26.62
N LEU A 189 -18.44 16.37 27.59
CA LEU A 189 -18.38 16.90 28.96
C LEU A 189 -17.07 16.50 29.65
N HIS A 190 -16.67 15.22 29.58
CA HIS A 190 -15.38 14.76 30.12
C HIS A 190 -14.19 15.46 29.47
N VAL A 191 -14.24 15.68 28.15
CA VAL A 191 -13.21 16.40 27.40
C VAL A 191 -13.16 17.86 27.82
N GLN A 192 -14.30 18.54 27.99
CA GLN A 192 -14.36 19.92 28.50
C GLN A 192 -13.76 20.02 29.92
N TYR A 193 -14.12 19.11 30.81
CA TYR A 193 -13.54 19.05 32.16
C TYR A 193 -12.03 18.78 32.11
N PHE A 194 -11.58 17.87 31.26
CA PHE A 194 -10.17 17.54 31.09
C PHE A 194 -9.37 18.71 30.52
N CYS A 195 -9.90 19.44 29.53
CA CYS A 195 -9.28 20.66 28.98
C CYS A 195 -9.19 21.77 30.03
N LEU A 196 -10.22 21.97 30.85
CA LEU A 196 -10.20 22.90 31.97
C LEU A 196 -9.17 22.49 33.03
N PHE A 197 -9.12 21.20 33.37
CA PHE A 197 -8.15 20.64 34.32
C PHE A 197 -6.70 20.81 33.82
N ILE A 198 -6.44 20.54 32.55
CA ILE A 198 -5.13 20.81 31.92
C ILE A 198 -4.82 22.31 31.89
N GLY A 199 -5.82 23.16 31.63
CA GLY A 199 -5.67 24.62 31.66
C GLY A 199 -5.27 25.15 33.05
N ILE A 200 -5.87 24.59 34.10
CA ILE A 200 -5.53 24.88 35.51
C ILE A 200 -4.15 24.31 35.87
N ALA A 201 -3.80 23.13 35.36
CA ALA A 201 -2.52 22.48 35.59
C ALA A 201 -1.36 23.07 34.75
N ASN A 202 -1.65 23.86 33.72
CA ASN A 202 -0.66 24.51 32.87
C ASN A 202 -0.12 25.79 33.55
N PRO A 203 1.15 25.80 34.00
CA PRO A 203 1.74 26.96 34.68
C PRO A 203 1.88 28.20 33.79
N LEU A 204 1.67 28.07 32.47
CA LEU A 204 1.67 29.19 31.52
C LEU A 204 0.42 30.09 31.63
N PHE A 205 -0.73 29.55 32.04
CA PHE A 205 -1.94 30.34 32.29
C PHE A 205 -1.91 31.02 33.68
N GLN A 206 -1.08 30.51 34.58
CA GLN A 206 -0.87 31.04 35.93
C GLN A 206 0.15 32.20 35.97
N LYS A 207 0.17 33.02 34.91
CA LYS A 207 1.02 34.21 34.84
C LYS A 207 0.25 35.44 34.37
N SER A 208 -1.03 35.56 34.74
CA SER A 208 -1.65 36.89 34.82
C SER A 208 -1.22 37.52 36.14
N LYS A 209 -0.13 38.28 36.05
CA LYS A 209 0.24 39.45 36.86
C LYS A 209 -0.66 39.67 38.09
N VAL A 210 -0.16 39.30 39.27
CA VAL A 210 -0.63 39.89 40.54
C VAL A 210 -0.19 41.35 40.52
N GLU A 211 -0.94 42.20 39.82
CA GLU A 211 -0.94 43.62 40.17
C GLU A 211 -1.37 43.71 41.63
N ALA A 212 -0.67 44.51 42.42
CA ALA A 212 -0.94 44.67 43.84
C ALA A 212 -2.42 45.00 44.02
N LEU A 213 -3.21 43.99 44.38
CA LEU A 213 -4.65 44.16 44.54
C LEU A 213 -4.85 45.17 45.66
N GLU A 214 -5.47 46.30 45.35
CA GLU A 214 -5.77 47.35 46.32
C GLU A 214 -6.74 46.86 47.43
N TYR A 215 -7.40 45.74 47.17
CA TYR A 215 -8.41 45.12 48.02
C TYR A 215 -8.14 43.62 48.21
N ASP A 216 -8.35 43.14 49.43
CA ASP A 216 -8.13 41.76 49.85
C ASP A 216 -9.30 40.84 49.50
N ALA A 217 -10.52 41.37 49.43
CA ALA A 217 -11.71 40.61 49.09
C ALA A 217 -12.77 41.47 48.38
N TYR A 218 -13.48 40.82 47.47
CA TYR A 218 -14.66 41.36 46.80
C TYR A 218 -15.91 40.77 47.43
N VAL A 219 -16.85 41.64 47.80
CA VAL A 219 -18.15 41.21 48.36
C VAL A 219 -19.22 41.44 47.32
N ALA A 220 -19.82 40.36 46.83
CA ALA A 220 -21.00 40.39 45.97
C ALA A 220 -22.25 40.10 46.81
N TYR A 221 -23.28 40.93 46.66
CA TYR A 221 -24.52 40.82 47.44
C TYR A 221 -25.74 41.17 46.59
N CYS A 222 -26.92 40.70 47.02
CA CYS A 222 -28.20 41.05 46.42
C CYS A 222 -28.75 42.34 47.06
N ASP A 223 -29.50 43.16 46.32
CA ASP A 223 -29.95 44.48 46.75
C ASP A 223 -30.72 44.47 48.10
N GLY A 224 -31.53 43.41 48.33
CA GLY A 224 -32.25 43.22 49.59
C GLY A 224 -31.35 43.13 50.84
N ASP A 225 -30.08 42.74 50.68
CA ASP A 225 -29.12 42.56 51.77
C ASP A 225 -28.20 43.78 51.96
N TYR A 226 -28.42 44.87 51.21
CA TYR A 226 -27.59 46.07 51.22
C TYR A 226 -27.30 46.60 52.63
N ARG A 227 -28.35 46.70 53.48
CA ARG A 227 -28.24 47.25 54.84
C ARG A 227 -27.33 46.40 55.74
N TRP A 228 -27.37 45.09 55.58
CA TRP A 228 -26.54 44.19 56.37
C TRP A 228 -25.08 44.19 55.88
N VAL A 229 -24.88 44.24 54.56
CA VAL A 229 -23.54 44.24 53.95
C VAL A 229 -22.78 45.53 54.25
N TYR A 230 -23.40 46.70 54.04
CA TYR A 230 -22.75 47.99 54.30
C TYR A 230 -22.67 48.37 55.78
N GLY A 231 -23.48 47.72 56.63
CA GLY A 231 -23.46 47.93 58.08
C GLY A 231 -22.63 46.86 58.80
N PRO A 232 -23.26 45.89 59.49
CA PRO A 232 -22.57 44.93 60.35
C PRO A 232 -21.42 44.18 59.69
N LEU A 233 -21.60 43.72 58.45
CA LEU A 233 -20.60 42.87 57.79
C LEU A 233 -19.35 43.66 57.43
N ARG A 234 -19.50 44.82 56.79
CA ARG A 234 -18.38 45.69 56.42
C ARG A 234 -17.57 46.11 57.64
N ILE A 235 -18.25 46.51 58.72
CA ILE A 235 -17.60 46.92 59.97
C ILE A 235 -16.82 45.75 60.58
N PHE A 236 -17.44 44.57 60.67
CA PHE A 236 -16.78 43.38 61.21
C PHE A 236 -15.51 43.01 60.42
N LEU A 237 -15.57 43.05 59.09
CA LEU A 237 -14.46 42.68 58.23
C LEU A 237 -13.34 43.74 58.21
N ALA A 238 -13.69 45.03 58.23
CA ALA A 238 -12.71 46.12 58.27
C ALA A 238 -12.03 46.23 59.64
N GLU A 239 -12.77 46.14 60.75
CA GLU A 239 -12.22 46.42 62.08
C GLU A 239 -11.65 45.19 62.78
N ARG A 240 -12.32 44.03 62.73
CA ARG A 240 -11.86 42.83 63.45
C ARG A 240 -10.91 41.96 62.64
N ARG A 241 -10.97 42.04 61.31
CA ARG A 241 -10.16 41.22 60.41
C ARG A 241 -9.18 42.03 59.57
N ASN A 242 -9.26 43.35 59.60
CA ASN A 242 -8.36 44.28 58.93
C ASN A 242 -8.24 44.04 57.41
N TYR A 243 -9.35 43.66 56.77
CA TYR A 243 -9.40 43.49 55.32
C TYR A 243 -9.75 44.81 54.63
N LYS A 244 -9.04 45.16 53.56
CA LYS A 244 -9.45 46.18 52.59
C LYS A 244 -10.44 45.58 51.61
N LEU A 245 -11.68 46.02 51.65
CA LEU A 245 -12.77 45.41 50.87
C LEU A 245 -13.13 46.29 49.68
N LEU A 246 -13.28 45.69 48.49
CA LEU A 246 -14.01 46.33 47.39
C LEU A 246 -15.43 45.77 47.36
N SER A 247 -16.41 46.65 47.51
CA SER A 247 -17.81 46.32 47.26
C SER A 247 -18.08 46.39 45.76
N LEU A 248 -18.31 45.24 45.12
CA LEU A 248 -18.82 45.21 43.75
C LEU A 248 -20.34 45.47 43.78
N HIS A 249 -20.75 46.44 42.97
CA HIS A 249 -22.10 46.94 42.86
C HIS A 249 -23.01 45.94 42.12
N GLU A 250 -24.25 45.79 42.60
CA GLU A 250 -25.39 45.00 42.08
C GLU A 250 -25.09 43.82 41.14
N MET A 251 -25.40 42.59 41.59
CA MET A 251 -25.41 41.36 40.78
C MET A 251 -26.25 41.43 39.48
N ILE A 252 -26.99 42.50 39.22
CA ILE A 252 -27.80 42.68 38.00
C ILE A 252 -26.92 42.99 36.77
N ARG A 253 -25.71 43.57 36.92
CA ARG A 253 -24.86 43.95 35.77
C ARG A 253 -23.77 42.95 35.37
N LEU A 254 -23.66 41.79 36.02
CA LEU A 254 -22.67 40.76 35.62
C LEU A 254 -23.12 39.90 34.42
N GLN A 255 -24.39 40.01 33.98
CA GLN A 255 -24.85 39.34 32.76
C GLN A 255 -24.27 39.94 31.47
N SER A 256 -23.83 41.21 31.46
CA SER A 256 -23.35 41.86 30.23
C SER A 256 -21.86 41.65 29.92
N LEU A 257 -21.11 40.93 30.77
CA LEU A 257 -19.67 40.68 30.58
C LEU A 257 -19.34 39.23 30.15
N PHE A 258 -20.34 38.36 30.02
CA PHE A 258 -20.17 36.98 29.54
C PHE A 258 -20.78 36.74 28.15
N ILE A 259 -21.14 37.79 27.42
CA ILE A 259 -21.58 37.71 26.02
C ILE A 259 -20.74 38.68 25.17
N THR A 260 -19.49 38.29 24.91
CA THR A 260 -18.73 38.60 23.69
C THR A 260 -17.61 37.59 23.55
#